data_AF-A0A3A5V6E5-F1
#
_entry.id   AF-A0A3A5V6E5-F1
#
_cell.length_a   1.000
_cell.length_b   1.000
_cell.length_c   1.000
_cell.angle_alpha   90.00
_cell.angle_beta   90.00
_cell.angle_gamma   90.00
#
_symmetry.space_group_name_H-M   'P 1'
#
loop_
_entity.id
_entity.type
_entity.pdbx_description
1 polymer ?
#
loop_
_entity_poly.entity_id
_entity_poly.type
_entity_poly.pdbx_seq_one_letter_code
_entity_poly.pdbx_strand_id
1 'polypeptide(L)'
;MPGLMEVFILKERVNDNRDDSIFMMIFEKAFILISLLVVMLIGVAINLPAWGVGAFVGASLGPIVYGHYYFIYIRPARKQQNLDVGKKQGKNKRK
;
A
#
# COMPACT_ATOMS: atom_id res chain seq x y z
N MET A 1 32.61 19.06 12.93
CA MET A 1 31.21 19.33 13.35
C MET A 1 30.35 19.13 12.12
N PRO A 2 29.49 18.10 12.06
CA PRO A 2 28.54 17.98 10.96
C PRO A 2 27.69 19.25 10.93
N GLY A 3 27.72 19.96 9.81
CA GLY A 3 27.24 21.34 9.71
C GLY A 3 25.72 21.39 9.80
N LEU A 4 25.18 22.45 10.41
CA LEU A 4 23.74 22.74 10.47
C LEU A 4 23.02 22.59 9.11
N MET A 5 23.74 22.80 8.01
CA MET A 5 23.25 22.58 6.64
C MET A 5 22.91 21.11 6.34
N GLU A 6 23.71 20.14 6.80
CA GLU A 6 23.38 18.71 6.67
C GLU A 6 22.12 18.36 7.48
N VAL A 7 21.93 18.97 8.65
CA VAL A 7 20.72 18.78 9.48
C VAL A 7 19.49 19.36 8.80
N PHE A 8 19.60 20.53 8.15
CA PHE A 8 18.51 21.12 7.38
C PHE A 8 18.15 20.29 6.15
N ILE A 9 19.15 19.82 5.39
CA ILE A 9 18.94 18.95 4.23
C ILE A 9 18.30 17.62 4.66
N LEU A 10 18.73 17.05 5.79
CA LEU A 10 18.13 15.84 6.34
C LEU A 10 16.68 16.07 6.78
N LYS A 11 16.40 17.21 7.43
CA LYS A 11 15.04 17.60 7.85
C LYS A 11 14.11 17.79 6.66
N GLU A 12 14.58 18.46 5.61
CA GLU A 12 13.81 18.72 4.39
C GLU A 12 13.54 17.42 3.63
N ARG A 13 14.55 16.55 3.47
CA ARG A 13 14.39 15.22 2.87
C ARG A 13 13.46 14.31 3.68
N VAL A 14 13.50 14.39 5.02
CA VAL A 14 12.58 13.65 5.90
C VAL A 14 11.15 14.20 5.79
N ASN A 15 10.98 15.51 5.62
CA ASN A 15 9.66 16.12 5.51
C ASN A 15 9.01 15.85 4.14
N ASP A 16 9.79 15.90 3.07
CA ASP A 16 9.35 15.57 1.70
C ASP A 16 8.88 14.10 1.60
N ASN A 17 9.63 13.17 2.23
CA ASN A 17 9.20 11.78 2.35
C ASN A 17 7.96 11.61 3.25
N ARG A 18 7.72 12.51 4.22
CA ARG A 18 6.54 12.41 5.09
C ARG A 18 5.29 12.78 4.32
N ASP A 19 5.31 13.83 3.53
CA ASP A 19 4.13 14.29 2.80
C ASP A 19 3.68 13.22 1.79
N ASP A 20 4.62 12.65 1.01
CA ASP A 20 4.35 11.49 0.15
C ASP A 20 3.81 10.28 0.94
N SER A 21 4.37 10.00 2.13
CA SER A 21 3.91 8.89 2.96
C SER A 21 2.50 9.12 3.54
N ILE A 22 2.13 10.37 3.84
CA ILE A 22 0.82 10.73 4.39
C ILE A 22 -0.24 10.65 3.30
N PHE A 23 0.03 11.17 2.09
CA PHE A 23 -0.89 11.03 0.96
C PHE A 23 -1.09 9.56 0.61
N MET A 24 -0.02 8.76 0.55
CA MET A 24 -0.16 7.31 0.33
C MET A 24 -0.98 6.64 1.43
N MET A 25 -0.73 6.94 2.71
CA MET A 25 -1.47 6.34 3.82
C MET A 25 -2.96 6.71 3.81
N ILE A 26 -3.32 7.94 3.45
CA ILE A 26 -4.72 8.36 3.30
C ILE A 26 -5.36 7.66 2.09
N PHE A 27 -4.64 7.61 0.97
CA PHE A 27 -5.11 6.95 -0.25
C PHE A 27 -5.35 5.45 -0.02
N GLU A 28 -4.52 4.81 0.80
CA GLU A 28 -4.69 3.42 1.21
C GLU A 28 -6.03 3.17 1.91
N LYS A 29 -6.41 4.03 2.86
CA LYS A 29 -7.68 3.88 3.59
C LYS A 29 -8.88 4.27 2.72
N ALA A 30 -8.74 5.34 1.95
CA ALA A 30 -9.78 5.81 1.04
C ALA A 30 -10.09 4.76 -0.03
N PHE A 31 -9.08 4.10 -0.61
CA PHE A 31 -9.28 3.09 -1.65
C PHE A 31 -10.06 1.88 -1.14
N ILE A 32 -9.78 1.41 0.08
CA ILE A 32 -10.54 0.32 0.70
C ILE A 32 -12.01 0.72 0.88
N LEU A 33 -12.28 1.93 1.38
CA LEU A 33 -13.63 2.43 1.58
C LEU A 33 -14.39 2.61 0.25
N ILE A 34 -13.73 3.18 -0.77
CA ILE A 34 -14.31 3.33 -2.11
C ILE A 34 -14.62 1.96 -2.72
N SER A 35 -13.73 0.98 -2.56
CA SER A 35 -13.97 -0.38 -3.06
C SER A 35 -15.17 -1.03 -2.39
N LEU A 36 -15.31 -0.90 -1.07
CA LEU A 36 -16.47 -1.43 -0.34
C LEU A 36 -17.77 -0.70 -0.70
N LEU A 37 -17.71 0.61 -0.93
CA LEU A 37 -18.84 1.39 -1.43
C LEU A 37 -19.28 0.87 -2.80
N VAL A 38 -18.35 0.59 -3.72
CA VAL A 38 -18.69 0.01 -5.04
C VAL A 38 -19.37 -1.34 -4.89
N VAL A 39 -18.88 -2.22 -3.99
CA VAL A 39 -19.53 -3.52 -3.73
C VAL A 39 -20.94 -3.35 -3.18
N MET A 40 -21.14 -2.42 -2.25
CA MET A 40 -22.47 -2.09 -1.72
C MET A 40 -23.40 -1.62 -2.84
N LEU A 41 -22.94 -0.71 -3.70
CA LEU A 41 -23.72 -0.19 -4.83
C LEU A 41 -24.09 -1.29 -5.82
N ILE A 42 -23.18 -2.23 -6.11
CA ILE A 42 -23.48 -3.40 -6.94
C ILE A 42 -24.59 -4.22 -6.29
N GLY A 43 -24.49 -4.48 -4.98
CA GLY A 43 -25.50 -5.26 -4.26
C GLY A 43 -26.89 -4.61 -4.29
N VAL A 44 -26.94 -3.28 -4.16
CA VAL A 44 -28.18 -2.50 -4.32
C VAL A 44 -28.67 -2.54 -5.76
N ALA A 45 -27.79 -2.39 -6.76
CA ALA A 45 -28.14 -2.38 -8.18
C ALA A 45 -28.78 -3.70 -8.65
N ILE A 46 -28.41 -4.82 -8.05
CA ILE A 46 -29.02 -6.13 -8.33
C ILE A 46 -30.24 -6.44 -7.44
N ASN A 47 -30.77 -5.45 -6.71
CA ASN A 47 -31.93 -5.59 -5.82
C ASN A 47 -31.80 -6.69 -4.76
N LEU A 48 -30.61 -6.88 -4.17
CA LEU A 48 -30.48 -7.76 -3.02
C LEU A 48 -31.29 -7.21 -1.83
N PRO A 49 -31.88 -8.08 -0.98
CA PRO A 49 -32.45 -7.65 0.28
C PRO A 49 -31.37 -7.06 1.18
N ALA A 50 -31.74 -6.19 2.12
CA ALA A 50 -30.79 -5.45 2.96
C ALA A 50 -29.75 -6.35 3.66
N TRP A 51 -30.18 -7.51 4.17
CA TRP A 51 -29.28 -8.50 4.78
C TRP A 51 -28.31 -9.13 3.75
N GLY A 52 -28.75 -9.31 2.51
CA GLY A 52 -27.94 -9.83 1.40
C GLY A 52 -26.88 -8.83 0.96
N VAL A 53 -27.20 -7.54 0.91
CA VAL A 53 -26.20 -6.47 0.68
C VAL A 53 -25.16 -6.47 1.79
N GLY A 54 -25.59 -6.57 3.06
CA GLY A 54 -24.69 -6.67 4.21
C GLY A 54 -23.76 -7.88 4.14
N ALA A 55 -24.29 -9.06 3.79
CA ALA A 55 -23.48 -10.27 3.59
C ALA A 55 -22.49 -10.13 2.42
N PHE A 56 -22.90 -9.48 1.33
CA PHE A 56 -22.06 -9.27 0.14
C PHE A 56 -20.87 -8.34 0.44
N VAL A 57 -21.14 -7.21 1.10
CA VAL A 57 -20.08 -6.31 1.59
C VAL A 57 -19.18 -7.03 2.59
N GLY A 58 -19.75 -7.74 3.56
CA GLY A 58 -19.04 -8.54 4.56
C GLY A 58 -18.10 -9.58 3.95
N ALA A 59 -18.56 -10.32 2.94
CA ALA A 59 -17.75 -11.32 2.25
C ALA A 59 -16.61 -10.68 1.43
N SER A 60 -16.83 -9.49 0.88
CA SER A 60 -15.82 -8.78 0.09
C SER A 60 -14.69 -8.12 0.90
N LEU A 61 -14.91 -7.86 2.20
CA LEU A 61 -13.93 -7.25 3.08
C LEU A 61 -12.58 -7.98 3.08
N GLY A 62 -12.59 -9.31 3.20
CA GLY A 62 -11.37 -10.12 3.22
C GLY A 62 -10.54 -9.98 1.92
N PRO A 63 -11.10 -10.30 0.75
CA PRO A 63 -10.39 -10.20 -0.53
C PRO A 63 -9.93 -8.77 -0.88
N ILE A 64 -10.74 -7.76 -0.63
CA ILE A 64 -10.40 -6.36 -0.94
C ILE A 64 -9.22 -5.90 -0.07
N VAL A 65 -9.31 -6.12 1.23
CA VAL A 65 -8.26 -5.74 2.18
C VAL A 65 -6.98 -6.52 1.87
N TYR A 66 -7.07 -7.84 1.69
CA TYR A 66 -5.92 -8.68 1.36
C TYR A 66 -5.24 -8.25 0.05
N GLY A 67 -6.02 -8.08 -1.03
CA GLY A 67 -5.50 -7.67 -2.33
C GLY A 67 -4.80 -6.31 -2.28
N HIS A 68 -5.38 -5.37 -1.56
CA HIS A 68 -4.82 -4.04 -1.37
C HIS A 68 -3.49 -4.07 -0.59
N TYR A 69 -3.45 -4.77 0.55
CA TYR A 69 -2.22 -4.93 1.33
C TYR A 69 -1.13 -5.69 0.56
N TYR A 70 -1.50 -6.70 -0.23
CA TYR A 70 -0.55 -7.45 -1.05
C TYR A 70 0.16 -6.57 -2.08
N PHE A 71 -0.58 -5.69 -2.75
CA PHE A 71 -0.02 -4.87 -3.81
C PHE A 71 0.92 -3.79 -3.27
N ILE A 72 0.58 -3.20 -2.13
CA ILE A 72 1.31 -2.06 -1.56
C ILE A 72 2.50 -2.50 -0.73
N TYR A 73 2.38 -3.55 0.07
CA TYR A 73 3.44 -3.93 1.01
C TYR A 73 4.24 -5.16 0.53
N ILE A 74 3.57 -6.19 0.03
CA ILE A 74 4.22 -7.48 -0.24
C ILE A 74 4.99 -7.47 -1.56
N ARG A 75 4.38 -6.96 -2.63
CA ARG A 75 5.00 -6.91 -3.96
C ARG A 75 6.30 -6.09 -4.00
N PRO A 76 6.35 -4.83 -3.50
CA PRO A 76 7.59 -4.06 -3.52
C PRO A 76 8.65 -4.63 -2.58
N ALA A 77 8.29 -5.17 -1.41
CA ALA A 77 9.26 -5.83 -0.52
C ALA A 77 9.94 -7.03 -1.18
N ARG A 78 9.18 -7.90 -1.86
CA ARG A 78 9.77 -9.01 -2.64
C ARG A 78 10.64 -8.52 -3.79
N LYS A 79 10.27 -7.42 -4.45
CA LYS A 79 11.09 -6.83 -5.53
C LYS A 79 12.43 -6.32 -5.00
N GLN A 80 12.45 -5.66 -3.84
CA GLN A 80 13.68 -5.17 -3.20
C GLN A 80 14.58 -6.33 -2.74
N GLN A 81 14.01 -7.38 -2.13
CA GLN A 81 14.76 -8.56 -1.71
C GLN A 81 15.45 -9.27 -2.89
N ASN A 82 14.75 -9.44 -4.02
CA ASN A 82 15.34 -10.09 -5.20
C ASN A 82 16.51 -9.29 -5.81
N LEU A 83 16.44 -7.95 -5.79
CA LEU A 83 17.52 -7.09 -6.25
C LEU A 83 18.76 -7.21 -5.37
N ASP A 84 18.57 -7.35 -4.06
CA ASP A 84 19.67 -7.44 -3.10
C ASP A 84 20.37 -8.80 -3.17
N VAL A 85 19.62 -9.89 -3.38
CA VAL A 85 20.16 -11.23 -3.67
C VAL A 85 20.95 -11.24 -4.98
N GLY A 86 20.43 -10.61 -6.04
CA GLY A 86 21.13 -10.48 -7.32
C GLY A 86 22.47 -9.72 -7.22
N LYS A 87 22.51 -8.62 -6.44
CA LYS A 87 23.76 -7.88 -6.18
C LYS A 87 24.79 -8.72 -5.42
N LYS A 88 24.36 -9.53 -4.44
CA LYS A 88 25.25 -10.41 -3.67
C LYS A 88 25.86 -11.51 -4.55
N GLN A 89 25.08 -12.13 -5.44
CA GLN A 89 25.61 -13.13 -6.38
C GLN A 89 26.58 -12.53 -7.41
N GLY A 90 26.29 -11.33 -7.93
CA GLY A 90 27.18 -10.65 -8.88
C GLY A 90 28.55 -10.29 -8.31
N LYS A 91 28.63 -9.98 -7.01
CA LYS A 91 29.91 -9.77 -6.31
C LYS A 91 30.71 -11.06 -6.11
N ASN A 92 30.04 -12.19 -5.88
CA ASN A 92 30.71 -13.46 -5.58
C ASN A 92 31.33 -14.12 -6.83
N LYS A 93 30.79 -13.85 -8.03
CA LYS A 93 31.36 -14.33 -9.31
C LYS A 93 32.57 -13.52 -9.82
N ARG A 94 32.90 -12.39 -9.19
CA ARG A 94 34.03 -11.51 -9.57
C ARG A 94 35.29 -11.73 -8.72
N LYS A 95 35.25 -12.66 -7.77
CA LYS A 95 36.43 -13.21 -7.09
C LYS A 95 36.81 -14.52 -7.74
#